data_AF-A0A174VWE2-F1
#
_entry.id   AF-A0A174VWE2-F1
#
_cell.length_a   1.000
_cell.length_b   1.000
_cell.length_c   1.000
_cell.angle_alpha   90.00
_cell.angle_beta   90.00
_cell.angle_gamma   90.00
#
_symmetry.space_group_name_H-M   'P 1'
#
loop_
_entity.id
_entity.type
_entity.pdbx_description
1 polymer ?
#
loop_
_entity_poly.entity_id
_entity_poly.type
_entity_poly.pdbx_seq_one_letter_code
_entity_poly.pdbx_strand_id
1 'polypeptide(L)'
;MLKWFNKKKAEVLKSEKPHTIIKCGITPTYIKVLKENEVFVFGSNLQGIHGGGAARIARECFGAIMGQGVGLQGQSYAIPTMQGGVKTIKPYVDEFIKFAQIHTEFHFLVTRIGCGIAGFRDEDIAPLFENAINLSNISLPKEFVDIIITS
;
A
#
# COMPACT_ATOMS: atom_id res chain seq x y z
N MET A 1 -32.48 -21.29 33.03
CA MET A 1 -31.26 -20.58 33.50
C MET A 1 -30.00 -21.00 32.70
N LEU A 2 -29.67 -22.29 32.60
CA LEU A 2 -28.45 -22.79 31.92
C LEU A 2 -28.34 -22.44 30.41
N LYS A 3 -29.46 -22.45 29.67
CA LYS A 3 -29.49 -22.09 28.24
C LYS A 3 -29.13 -20.63 27.96
N TRP A 4 -29.43 -19.71 28.88
CA TRP A 4 -29.11 -18.29 28.76
C TRP A 4 -27.61 -18.02 28.94
N PHE A 5 -26.97 -18.72 29.89
CA PHE A 5 -25.53 -18.65 30.11
C PHE A 5 -24.74 -19.20 28.91
N ASN A 6 -25.20 -20.29 28.30
CA ASN A 6 -24.55 -20.86 27.11
C ASN A 6 -24.68 -19.95 25.88
N LYS A 7 -25.82 -19.28 25.72
CA LYS A 7 -26.02 -18.29 24.65
C LYS A 7 -25.11 -17.08 24.82
N LYS A 8 -25.00 -16.53 26.04
CA LYS A 8 -24.06 -15.44 26.35
C LYS A 8 -22.60 -15.83 26.12
N LYS A 9 -22.18 -17.04 26.50
CA LYS A 9 -20.81 -17.52 26.22
C LYS A 9 -20.53 -17.61 24.72
N ALA A 10 -21.48 -18.10 23.93
CA ALA A 10 -21.34 -18.19 22.48
C ALA A 10 -21.37 -16.82 21.78
N GLU A 11 -22.07 -15.83 22.34
CA GLU A 11 -22.08 -14.44 21.85
C GLU A 11 -20.77 -13.70 22.20
N VAL A 12 -20.23 -13.91 23.41
CA VAL A 12 -18.93 -13.36 23.84
C VAL A 12 -17.77 -13.95 23.02
N LEU A 13 -17.81 -15.25 22.71
CA LEU A 13 -16.80 -15.90 21.85
C LEU A 13 -16.90 -15.49 20.36
N LYS A 14 -17.98 -14.82 19.94
CA LYS A 14 -18.15 -14.29 18.58
C LYS A 14 -17.77 -12.82 18.45
N SER A 15 -17.46 -12.12 19.56
CA SER A 15 -17.22 -10.66 19.55
C SER A 15 -15.75 -10.25 19.63
N GLU A 16 -14.81 -11.19 19.78
CA GLU A 16 -13.39 -10.85 19.69
C GLU A 16 -12.99 -10.80 18.21
N LYS A 17 -12.91 -9.58 17.64
CA LYS A 17 -12.19 -9.37 16.38
C LYS A 17 -10.78 -9.96 16.61
N PRO A 18 -10.28 -10.87 15.74
CA PRO A 18 -8.92 -11.35 15.88
C PRO A 18 -7.98 -10.15 15.95
N HIS A 19 -7.10 -10.09 16.95
CA HIS A 19 -6.10 -9.03 17.03
C HIS A 19 -5.24 -9.07 15.76
N THR A 20 -5.49 -8.15 14.82
CA THR A 20 -4.69 -8.02 13.61
C THR A 20 -3.28 -7.65 14.01
N ILE A 21 -2.33 -8.59 13.87
CA ILE A 21 -0.92 -8.32 14.14
C ILE A 21 -0.39 -7.47 12.98
N ILE A 22 -0.31 -6.16 13.20
CA ILE A 22 0.31 -5.21 12.27
C ILE A 22 1.81 -5.48 12.25
N LYS A 23 2.34 -5.88 11.09
CA LYS A 23 3.77 -6.11 10.88
C LYS A 23 4.42 -5.07 9.97
N CYS A 24 3.64 -4.39 9.13
CA CYS A 24 4.17 -3.36 8.25
C CYS A 24 4.71 -2.16 9.04
N GLY A 25 5.69 -1.47 8.47
CA GLY A 25 6.16 -0.18 8.96
C GLY A 25 5.23 0.98 8.59
N ILE A 26 5.62 2.18 9.01
CA ILE A 26 5.00 3.44 8.56
C ILE A 26 5.96 4.16 7.62
N THR A 27 5.47 4.54 6.45
CA THR A 27 6.25 5.32 5.48
C THR A 27 6.41 6.75 6.01
N PRO A 28 7.64 7.29 6.12
CA PRO A 28 7.83 8.68 6.47
C PRO A 28 7.13 9.61 5.47
N THR A 29 6.50 10.68 5.95
CA THR A 29 5.81 11.65 5.09
C THR A 29 6.72 12.27 4.03
N TYR A 30 8.02 12.36 4.31
CA TYR A 30 9.01 12.90 3.38
C TYR A 30 10.22 11.97 3.29
N ILE A 31 10.44 11.39 2.10
CA ILE A 31 11.55 10.49 1.80
C ILE A 31 12.61 11.29 1.06
N LYS A 32 13.74 11.57 1.75
CA LYS A 32 14.87 12.33 1.17
C LYS A 32 15.87 11.44 0.44
N VAL A 33 16.09 10.26 1.00
CA VAL A 33 17.07 9.28 0.57
C VAL A 33 16.50 7.89 0.81
N LEU A 34 16.93 6.93 0.01
CA LEU A 34 16.64 5.51 0.19
C LEU A 34 17.90 4.82 0.67
N LYS A 35 17.75 3.84 1.57
CA LYS A 35 18.79 2.82 1.77
C LYS A 35 18.91 1.96 0.51
N GLU A 36 20.01 1.25 0.38
CA GLU A 36 20.31 0.41 -0.79
C GLU A 36 19.20 -0.62 -1.10
N ASN A 37 18.53 -1.12 -0.05
CA ASN A 37 17.44 -2.09 -0.20
C ASN A 37 16.04 -1.45 -0.14
N GLU A 38 15.92 -0.13 -0.04
CA GLU A 38 14.62 0.54 0.02
C GLU A 38 14.11 0.89 -1.39
N VAL A 39 12.81 0.69 -1.61
CA VAL A 39 12.17 0.95 -2.90
C VAL A 39 11.03 1.95 -2.72
N PHE A 40 11.07 3.05 -3.46
CA PHE A 40 10.03 4.08 -3.45
C PHE A 40 8.82 3.65 -4.28
N VAL A 41 7.68 3.38 -3.65
CA VAL A 41 6.46 2.94 -4.36
C VAL A 41 5.54 4.12 -4.60
N PHE A 42 5.20 4.37 -5.87
CA PHE A 42 4.50 5.56 -6.31
C PHE A 42 3.35 5.28 -7.27
N GLY A 43 2.38 6.20 -7.29
CA GLY A 43 1.28 6.18 -8.25
C GLY A 43 1.74 6.68 -9.62
N SER A 44 1.43 5.93 -10.67
CA SER A 44 1.78 6.24 -12.07
C SER A 44 0.54 6.21 -12.99
N ASN A 45 0.76 6.39 -14.28
CA ASN A 45 -0.17 6.03 -15.36
C ASN A 45 0.45 4.93 -16.22
N LEU A 46 -0.36 4.22 -17.00
CA LEU A 46 0.10 3.11 -17.84
C LEU A 46 1.17 3.51 -18.86
N GLN A 47 1.18 4.77 -19.30
CA GLN A 47 2.15 5.30 -20.26
C GLN A 47 3.49 5.66 -19.60
N GLY A 48 3.61 5.59 -18.26
CA GLY A 48 4.82 5.95 -17.53
C GLY A 48 5.20 7.43 -17.64
N ILE A 49 4.20 8.32 -17.79
CA ILE A 49 4.44 9.77 -17.84
C ILE A 49 4.66 10.29 -16.41
N HIS A 50 5.91 10.29 -15.98
CA HIS A 50 6.35 10.63 -14.62
C HIS A 50 6.70 12.14 -14.47
N GLY A 51 5.73 12.99 -14.81
CA GLY A 51 5.92 14.45 -14.89
C GLY A 51 5.53 15.25 -13.65
N GLY A 52 4.77 14.67 -12.71
CA GLY A 52 4.23 15.39 -11.56
C GLY A 52 4.21 14.57 -10.26
N GLY A 53 4.08 15.29 -9.13
CA GLY A 53 3.90 14.69 -7.81
C GLY A 53 4.99 13.66 -7.44
N ALA A 54 4.57 12.57 -6.79
CA ALA A 54 5.45 11.48 -6.41
C ALA A 54 6.13 10.80 -7.61
N ALA A 55 5.47 10.73 -8.77
CA ALA A 55 6.05 10.14 -9.98
C ALA A 55 7.26 10.94 -10.48
N ARG A 56 7.19 12.28 -10.44
CA ARG A 56 8.34 13.13 -10.76
C ARG A 56 9.50 12.89 -9.81
N ILE A 57 9.23 12.81 -8.51
CA ILE A 57 10.26 12.54 -7.49
C ILE A 57 10.90 11.17 -7.73
N ALA A 58 10.10 10.14 -7.99
CA ALA A 58 10.59 8.80 -8.30
C ALA A 58 11.57 8.82 -9.49
N ARG A 59 11.24 9.57 -10.55
CA ARG A 59 12.10 9.71 -11.74
C ARG A 59 13.37 10.50 -11.45
N GLU A 60 13.24 11.66 -10.81
CA GLU A 60 14.36 12.60 -10.63
C GLU A 60 15.33 12.16 -9.53
N CYS A 61 14.86 11.42 -8.52
CA CYS A 61 15.64 11.09 -7.33
C CYS A 61 15.92 9.59 -7.17
N PHE A 62 15.02 8.72 -7.63
CA PHE A 62 15.04 7.29 -7.28
C PHE A 62 15.06 6.36 -8.49
N GLY A 63 15.39 6.89 -9.67
CA GLY A 63 15.68 6.11 -10.87
C GLY A 63 14.47 5.53 -11.59
N ALA A 64 13.25 6.06 -11.36
CA ALA A 64 12.12 5.70 -12.21
C ALA A 64 12.36 6.18 -13.66
N ILE A 65 11.93 5.37 -14.62
CA ILE A 65 12.15 5.49 -16.06
C ILE A 65 10.89 6.08 -16.70
N MET A 66 11.07 7.14 -17.51
CA MET A 66 9.98 7.68 -18.33
C MET A 66 9.50 6.62 -19.34
N GLY A 67 8.19 6.41 -19.44
CA GLY A 67 7.62 5.39 -20.33
C GLY A 67 7.33 4.05 -19.66
N GLN A 68 7.82 3.81 -18.44
CA GLN A 68 7.56 2.58 -17.70
C GLN A 68 6.51 2.80 -16.59
N GLY A 69 5.24 2.54 -16.88
CA GLY A 69 4.13 2.79 -15.95
C GLY A 69 3.92 1.76 -14.84
N VAL A 70 4.60 0.61 -14.90
CA VAL A 70 4.31 -0.56 -14.06
C VAL A 70 5.60 -1.18 -13.53
N GLY A 71 5.56 -1.64 -12.27
CA GLY A 71 6.56 -2.53 -11.71
C GLY A 71 7.86 -1.85 -11.27
N LEU A 72 8.83 -2.68 -10.91
CA LEU A 72 10.14 -2.26 -10.42
C LEU A 72 10.98 -1.60 -11.53
N GLN A 73 11.63 -0.49 -11.19
CA GLN A 73 12.50 0.31 -12.06
C GLN A 73 13.43 1.20 -11.21
N GLY A 74 14.75 1.11 -11.43
CA GLY A 74 15.70 1.76 -10.53
C GLY A 74 15.47 1.34 -9.07
N GLN A 75 15.42 2.29 -8.14
CA GLN A 75 15.01 2.08 -6.75
C GLN A 75 13.54 2.51 -6.53
N SER A 76 12.69 2.30 -7.53
CA SER A 76 11.28 2.69 -7.51
C SER A 76 10.36 1.56 -8.00
N TYR A 77 9.11 1.55 -7.55
CA TYR A 77 8.08 0.64 -8.03
C TYR A 77 6.82 1.41 -8.42
N ALA A 78 6.38 1.27 -9.67
CA ALA A 78 5.23 2.00 -10.21
C ALA A 78 3.93 1.19 -10.09
N ILE A 79 2.88 1.83 -9.55
CA ILE A 79 1.51 1.29 -9.53
C ILE A 79 0.61 2.24 -10.33
N PRO A 80 0.03 1.80 -11.45
CA PRO A 80 -0.92 2.60 -12.22
C PRO A 80 -2.19 2.96 -11.42
N THR A 81 -2.49 4.25 -11.33
CA THR A 81 -3.69 4.77 -10.65
C THR A 81 -4.55 5.69 -11.50
N MET A 82 -4.30 5.77 -12.82
CA MET A 82 -4.96 6.76 -13.69
C MET A 82 -5.83 6.12 -14.79
N GLN A 83 -6.11 4.82 -14.71
CA GLN A 83 -6.83 4.04 -15.73
C GLN A 83 -8.28 3.73 -15.34
N GLY A 84 -8.99 4.69 -14.75
CA GLY A 84 -10.39 4.53 -14.30
C GLY A 84 -10.53 4.61 -12.79
N GLY A 85 -11.42 3.81 -12.20
CA GLY A 85 -11.68 3.80 -10.76
C GLY A 85 -10.87 2.75 -9.99
N VAL A 86 -11.09 2.68 -8.67
CA VAL A 86 -10.42 1.77 -7.72
C VAL A 86 -10.31 0.32 -8.23
N LYS A 87 -11.36 -0.18 -8.89
CA LYS A 87 -11.39 -1.55 -9.46
C LYS A 87 -10.26 -1.81 -10.47
N THR A 88 -9.83 -0.81 -11.23
CA THR A 88 -8.74 -0.96 -12.21
C THR A 88 -7.36 -0.79 -11.60
N ILE A 89 -7.28 -0.32 -10.35
CA ILE A 89 -6.03 -0.19 -9.57
C ILE A 89 -5.73 -1.49 -8.83
N LYS A 90 -6.77 -2.14 -8.28
CA LYS A 90 -6.63 -3.35 -7.44
C LYS A 90 -5.69 -4.42 -8.02
N PRO A 91 -5.77 -4.81 -9.31
CA PRO A 91 -4.88 -5.85 -9.85
C PRO A 91 -3.39 -5.51 -9.71
N TYR A 92 -3.01 -4.24 -9.86
CA TYR A 92 -1.63 -3.78 -9.73
C TYR A 92 -1.16 -3.74 -8.27
N VAL A 93 -2.06 -3.42 -7.34
CA VAL A 93 -1.77 -3.51 -5.90
C VAL A 93 -1.60 -4.97 -5.49
N ASP A 94 -2.48 -5.87 -5.96
CA ASP A 94 -2.37 -7.30 -5.71
C ASP A 94 -1.05 -7.88 -6.27
N GLU A 95 -0.63 -7.44 -7.46
CA GLU A 95 0.64 -7.81 -8.06
C GLU A 95 1.84 -7.29 -7.26
N PHE A 96 1.80 -6.02 -6.83
CA PHE A 96 2.81 -5.43 -5.96
C PHE A 96 2.97 -6.21 -4.64
N ILE A 97 1.86 -6.55 -3.98
CA ILE A 97 1.89 -7.31 -2.71
C ILE A 97 2.52 -8.69 -2.93
N LYS A 98 2.15 -9.39 -4.01
CA LYS A 98 2.77 -10.68 -4.37
C LYS A 98 4.26 -10.53 -4.65
N PHE A 99 4.65 -9.49 -5.38
CA PHE A 99 6.05 -9.18 -5.64
C PHE A 99 6.82 -8.97 -4.34
N ALA A 100 6.29 -8.17 -3.42
CA ALA A 100 6.92 -7.91 -2.13
C ALA A 100 7.03 -9.16 -1.23
N GLN A 101 6.09 -10.10 -1.33
CA GLN A 101 6.17 -11.40 -0.64
C GLN A 101 7.29 -12.29 -1.15
N ILE A 102 7.62 -12.21 -2.45
CA ILE A 102 8.68 -12.99 -3.07
C ILE A 102 10.04 -12.32 -2.82
N HIS A 103 10.09 -10.99 -2.93
CA HIS A 103 11.31 -10.19 -2.87
C HIS A 103 11.53 -9.57 -1.50
N THR A 104 11.73 -10.42 -0.49
CA THR A 104 11.94 -9.98 0.90
C THR A 104 13.27 -9.27 1.15
N GLU A 105 14.18 -9.27 0.18
CA GLU A 105 15.42 -8.48 0.19
C GLU A 105 15.14 -6.97 0.12
N PHE A 106 14.02 -6.55 -0.47
CA PHE A 106 13.63 -5.15 -0.56
C PHE A 106 12.69 -4.74 0.57
N HIS A 107 12.83 -3.48 1.01
CA HIS A 107 11.87 -2.81 1.87
C HIS A 107 11.11 -1.73 1.08
N PHE A 108 9.81 -1.91 0.92
CA PHE A 108 8.99 -1.02 0.08
C PHE A 108 8.40 0.12 0.89
N LEU A 109 8.69 1.37 0.50
CA LEU A 109 8.14 2.57 1.09
C LEU A 109 6.96 3.06 0.24
N VAL A 110 5.74 2.70 0.64
CA VAL A 110 4.52 3.04 -0.08
C VAL A 110 4.11 4.48 0.22
N THR A 111 4.01 5.30 -0.83
CA THR A 111 3.46 6.66 -0.73
C THR A 111 1.93 6.65 -0.66
N ARG A 112 1.28 7.81 -0.49
CA ARG A 112 -0.18 7.94 -0.65
C ARG A 112 -0.60 7.80 -2.11
N ILE A 113 -0.42 6.59 -2.65
CA ILE A 113 -0.65 6.22 -4.04
C ILE A 113 -2.08 6.56 -4.43
N GLY A 114 -2.27 7.25 -5.56
CA GLY A 114 -3.59 7.66 -6.06
C GLY A 114 -4.18 8.91 -5.38
N CYS A 115 -3.72 9.30 -4.19
CA CYS A 115 -4.36 10.38 -3.40
C CYS A 115 -3.82 11.79 -3.69
N GLY A 116 -2.84 11.91 -4.60
CA GLY A 116 -2.36 13.19 -5.12
C GLY A 116 -3.07 13.58 -6.41
N ILE A 117 -2.34 13.58 -7.53
CA ILE A 117 -2.82 14.02 -8.85
C ILE A 117 -4.04 13.22 -9.33
N ALA A 118 -4.11 11.92 -9.04
CA ALA A 118 -5.24 11.08 -9.46
C ALA A 118 -6.52 11.35 -8.65
N GLY A 119 -6.42 12.05 -7.52
CA GLY A 119 -7.58 12.59 -6.78
C GLY A 119 -8.41 11.58 -6.00
N PHE A 120 -7.93 10.35 -5.79
CA PHE A 120 -8.63 9.40 -4.92
C PHE A 120 -8.55 9.81 -3.47
N ARG A 121 -9.54 9.43 -2.68
CA ARG A 121 -9.47 9.60 -1.23
C ARG A 121 -8.69 8.45 -0.60
N ASP A 122 -8.17 8.66 0.59
CA ASP A 122 -7.46 7.59 1.31
C ASP A 122 -8.39 6.40 1.58
N GLU A 123 -9.68 6.64 1.83
CA GLU A 123 -10.67 5.58 2.10
C GLU A 123 -10.98 4.72 0.88
N ASP A 124 -10.72 5.22 -0.33
CA ASP A 124 -10.90 4.48 -1.57
C ASP A 124 -9.71 3.55 -1.86
N ILE A 125 -8.50 3.95 -1.46
CA ILE A 125 -7.25 3.25 -1.80
C ILE A 125 -6.75 2.36 -0.66
N ALA A 126 -6.82 2.82 0.59
CA ALA A 126 -6.30 2.08 1.73
C ALA A 126 -6.81 0.63 1.83
N PRO A 127 -8.11 0.33 1.57
CA PRO A 127 -8.60 -1.05 1.59
C PRO A 127 -7.90 -1.99 0.60
N LEU A 128 -7.33 -1.47 -0.50
CA LEU A 128 -6.58 -2.29 -1.45
C LEU A 128 -5.29 -2.87 -0.85
N PHE A 129 -4.75 -2.23 0.20
CA PHE A 129 -3.52 -2.61 0.88
C PHE A 129 -3.76 -3.42 2.16
N GLU A 130 -4.97 -3.90 2.44
CA GLU A 130 -5.28 -4.67 3.66
C GLU A 130 -4.32 -5.85 3.89
N ASN A 131 -3.93 -6.54 2.82
CA ASN A 131 -3.05 -7.71 2.88
C ASN A 131 -1.57 -7.34 3.06
N ALA A 132 -1.21 -6.06 2.86
CA ALA A 132 0.13 -5.56 3.08
C ALA A 132 0.43 -5.30 4.57
N ILE A 133 -0.60 -5.13 5.42
CA ILE A 133 -0.42 -4.81 6.85
C ILE A 133 0.36 -5.89 7.62
N ASN A 134 0.33 -7.12 7.10
CA ASN A 134 0.98 -8.29 7.68
C ASN A 134 2.38 -8.56 7.10
N LEU A 135 2.92 -7.67 6.24
CA LEU A 135 4.23 -7.83 5.60
C LEU A 135 5.25 -6.87 6.23
N SER A 136 6.32 -7.42 6.81
CA SER A 136 7.35 -6.64 7.53
C SER A 136 8.27 -5.84 6.61
N ASN A 137 8.37 -6.21 5.34
CA ASN A 137 9.17 -5.53 4.33
C ASN A 137 8.38 -4.49 3.54
N ILE A 138 7.22 -4.08 4.05
CA ILE A 138 6.43 -2.97 3.51
C ILE A 138 6.24 -1.93 4.62
N SER A 139 6.40 -0.67 4.26
CA SER A 139 5.88 0.47 5.02
C SER A 139 4.71 1.08 4.26
N LEU A 140 3.61 1.36 4.97
CA LEU A 140 2.42 2.01 4.41
C LEU A 140 2.32 3.46 4.93
N PRO A 141 1.64 4.37 4.20
CA PRO A 141 1.27 5.67 4.77
C PRO A 141 0.46 5.50 6.06
N LYS A 142 0.66 6.41 7.02
CA LYS A 142 -0.05 6.35 8.31
C LYS A 142 -1.57 6.36 8.08
N GLU A 143 -2.04 7.19 7.17
CA GLU A 143 -3.47 7.32 6.81
C GLU A 143 -4.05 5.98 6.35
N PHE A 144 -3.29 5.20 5.57
CA PHE A 144 -3.77 3.90 5.09
C PHE A 144 -3.85 2.89 6.23
N VAL A 145 -2.82 2.83 7.09
CA VAL A 145 -2.82 1.95 8.26
C VAL A 145 -3.98 2.28 9.18
N ASP A 146 -4.18 3.56 9.51
CA ASP A 146 -5.26 4.02 10.39
C ASP A 146 -6.64 3.59 9.87
N ILE A 147 -6.89 3.72 8.56
CA ILE A 147 -8.14 3.30 7.92
C ILE A 147 -8.30 1.78 7.99
N ILE A 148 -7.26 1.01 7.64
CA ILE A 148 -7.32 -0.46 7.62
C ILE A 148 -7.62 -1.02 9.01
N ILE A 149 -7.04 -0.46 10.07
CA ILE A 149 -7.19 -1.00 11.44
C ILE A 149 -8.48 -0.58 12.12
N THR A 150 -9.09 0.51 11.66
CA THR A 150 -10.34 1.04 12.23
C THR A 150 -11.58 0.48 11.54
N SER A 151 -11.41 -0.14 10.36
CA SER A 151 -12.50 -0.72 9.55
C SER A 151 -13.09 -2.03 10.11
#